data_AF-A0A7X5CYM9-F1
#
_entry.id   AF-A0A7X5CYM9-F1
#
_cell.length_a   1.000
_cell.length_b   1.000
_cell.length_c   1.000
_cell.angle_alpha   90.00
_cell.angle_beta   90.00
_cell.angle_gamma   90.00
#
_symmetry.space_group_name_H-M   'P 1'
#
loop_
_entity.id
_entity.type
_entity.pdbx_description
1 polymer ?
#
loop_
_entity_poly.entity_id
_entity_poly.type
_entity_poly.pdbx_seq_one_letter_code
_entity_poly.pdbx_strand_id
1 'polypeptide(L)'
;MMCLSKTKQIMSSIIKRGVNNTMMMDLNFLFSLITAVIAIIALFQTNQQIKLSNKQYLFGKRVECYLIAKGLIQLYENNYSLLVDSTNEYIYEIEITFKQLTNNTYLEEITNIIDRCLEQPYQKEFLIKIDALENVSSQIKLIFENKYAILLGDYVLCYQKLLLKMYQYQIFLNNLNKQANNPGITQEDANNKIKESTIWPKLQRAIENLQNAYDILKKENVQKKIEKQIKLI
;
A
#
# COMPACT_ATOMS: atom_id res chain seq x y z
N MET A 1 42.58 -84.86 -14.38
CA MET A 1 42.00 -83.79 -15.22
C MET A 1 40.93 -82.92 -14.50
N MET A 2 40.28 -83.41 -13.43
CA MET A 2 39.15 -82.74 -12.76
C MET A 2 39.53 -81.51 -11.89
N CYS A 3 40.75 -81.43 -11.36
CA CYS A 3 41.19 -80.36 -10.45
C CYS A 3 41.53 -79.02 -11.16
N LEU A 4 41.97 -79.09 -12.42
CA LEU A 4 42.31 -77.92 -13.26
C LEU A 4 41.09 -77.17 -13.80
N SER A 5 39.95 -77.86 -13.93
CA SER A 5 38.68 -77.26 -14.40
C SER A 5 38.05 -76.36 -13.33
N LYS A 6 38.03 -76.83 -12.06
CA LYS A 6 37.42 -76.11 -10.94
C LYS A 6 38.19 -74.84 -10.57
N THR A 7 39.51 -74.87 -10.67
CA THR A 7 40.39 -73.71 -10.43
C THR A 7 40.23 -72.62 -11.51
N LYS A 8 40.11 -73.00 -12.79
CA LYS A 8 39.79 -72.04 -13.87
C LYS A 8 38.42 -71.40 -13.70
N GLN A 9 37.41 -72.16 -13.27
CA GLN A 9 36.05 -71.64 -13.06
C GLN A 9 36.00 -70.60 -11.92
N ILE A 10 36.69 -70.88 -10.81
CA ILE A 10 36.80 -69.95 -9.67
C ILE A 10 37.52 -68.67 -10.11
N MET A 11 38.66 -68.78 -10.79
CA MET A 11 39.43 -67.61 -11.26
C MET A 11 38.63 -66.74 -12.24
N SER A 12 37.88 -67.33 -13.18
CA SER A 12 36.98 -66.61 -14.09
C SER A 12 35.86 -65.87 -13.34
N SER A 13 35.26 -66.49 -12.32
CA SER A 13 34.21 -65.85 -11.51
C SER A 13 34.72 -64.67 -10.67
N ILE A 14 35.94 -64.74 -10.16
CA ILE A 14 36.58 -63.67 -9.38
C ILE A 14 36.89 -62.48 -10.29
N ILE A 15 37.44 -62.73 -11.48
CA ILE A 15 37.72 -61.69 -12.48
C ILE A 15 36.41 -61.02 -12.92
N LYS A 16 35.37 -61.80 -13.22
CA LYS A 16 34.05 -61.25 -13.61
C LYS A 16 33.39 -60.43 -12.50
N ARG A 17 33.53 -60.84 -11.24
CA ARG A 17 33.08 -60.05 -10.08
C ARG A 17 33.88 -58.76 -9.90
N GLY A 18 35.21 -58.81 -10.07
CA GLY A 18 36.07 -57.63 -10.04
C GLY A 18 35.68 -56.60 -11.10
N VAL A 19 35.54 -57.04 -12.36
CA VAL A 19 35.13 -56.17 -13.49
C VAL A 19 33.74 -55.58 -13.28
N ASN A 20 32.76 -56.37 -12.80
CA ASN A 20 31.42 -55.87 -12.51
C ASN A 20 31.42 -54.81 -11.40
N ASN A 21 32.24 -54.98 -10.36
CA ASN A 21 32.33 -54.00 -9.27
C ASN A 21 32.97 -52.69 -9.74
N THR A 22 34.00 -52.75 -10.58
CA THR A 22 34.61 -51.55 -11.19
C THR A 22 33.62 -50.82 -12.09
N MET A 23 32.91 -51.54 -12.98
CA MET A 23 31.86 -50.96 -13.82
C MET A 23 30.71 -50.32 -13.00
N MET A 24 30.29 -50.96 -11.91
CA MET A 24 29.26 -50.42 -11.01
C MET A 24 29.73 -49.14 -10.31
N MET A 25 31.01 -49.07 -9.92
CA MET A 25 31.60 -47.89 -9.29
C MET A 25 31.69 -46.70 -10.27
N ASP A 26 32.08 -46.96 -11.52
CA ASP A 26 32.10 -45.94 -12.59
C ASP A 26 30.71 -45.41 -12.94
N LEU A 27 29.70 -46.30 -12.97
CA LEU A 27 28.30 -45.93 -13.21
C LEU A 27 27.76 -45.05 -12.06
N ASN A 28 28.02 -45.42 -10.81
CA ASN A 28 27.59 -44.66 -9.65
C ASN A 28 28.24 -43.28 -9.59
N PHE A 29 29.53 -43.19 -9.96
CA PHE A 29 30.22 -41.91 -10.08
C PHE A 29 29.58 -41.03 -11.16
N LEU A 30 29.27 -41.59 -12.33
CA LEU A 30 28.59 -40.86 -13.40
C LEU A 30 27.19 -40.38 -12.97
N PHE A 31 26.39 -41.21 -12.30
CA PHE A 31 25.09 -40.80 -11.75
C PHE A 31 25.24 -39.70 -10.70
N SER A 32 26.24 -39.78 -9.83
CA SER A 32 26.53 -38.74 -8.84
C SER A 32 26.92 -37.42 -9.51
N LEU A 33 27.75 -37.47 -10.55
CA LEU A 33 28.14 -36.31 -11.34
C LEU A 33 26.93 -35.66 -12.03
N ILE A 34 26.08 -36.46 -12.68
CA ILE A 34 24.85 -35.98 -13.31
C ILE A 34 23.92 -35.35 -12.26
N THR A 35 23.75 -35.99 -11.11
CA THR A 35 22.92 -35.49 -10.01
C THR A 35 23.45 -34.15 -9.48
N ALA A 36 24.78 -34.02 -9.31
CA ALA A 36 25.40 -32.79 -8.87
C ALA A 36 25.20 -31.65 -9.89
N VAL A 37 25.33 -31.93 -11.19
CA VAL A 37 25.07 -30.95 -12.25
C VAL A 37 23.61 -30.51 -12.25
N ILE A 38 22.67 -31.46 -12.14
CA ILE A 38 21.23 -31.15 -12.05
C ILE A 38 20.93 -30.28 -10.83
N ALA A 39 21.54 -30.56 -9.67
CA ALA A 39 21.35 -29.77 -8.46
C ALA A 39 21.86 -28.33 -8.62
N ILE A 40 23.02 -28.13 -9.25
CA ILE A 40 23.56 -26.78 -9.54
C ILE A 40 22.62 -26.01 -10.48
N ILE A 41 22.12 -26.64 -11.54
CA ILE A 41 21.15 -26.04 -12.47
C ILE A 41 19.87 -25.66 -11.73
N ALA A 42 19.36 -26.54 -10.87
CA ALA A 42 18.17 -26.27 -10.07
C ALA A 42 18.35 -25.05 -9.16
N LEU A 43 19.48 -24.94 -8.45
CA LEU A 43 19.80 -23.76 -7.63
C LEU A 43 19.84 -22.47 -8.45
N PHE A 44 20.41 -22.52 -9.65
CA PHE A 44 20.44 -21.38 -10.56
C PHE A 44 19.03 -20.96 -11.00
N GLN A 45 18.18 -21.93 -11.36
CA GLN A 45 16.78 -21.68 -11.72
C GLN A 45 15.99 -21.10 -10.55
N THR A 46 16.13 -21.65 -9.34
CA THR A 46 15.49 -21.12 -8.13
C THR A 46 15.90 -19.67 -7.86
N ASN A 47 17.19 -19.35 -7.98
CA ASN A 47 17.68 -17.98 -7.80
C ASN A 47 17.10 -17.01 -8.84
N GLN A 48 16.95 -17.43 -10.09
CA GLN A 48 16.29 -16.62 -11.12
C GLN A 48 14.80 -16.43 -10.82
N GLN A 49 14.10 -17.48 -10.40
CA GLN A 49 12.68 -17.42 -10.08
C GLN A 49 12.40 -16.49 -8.89
N ILE A 50 13.23 -16.53 -7.84
CA ILE A 50 13.11 -15.62 -6.68
C ILE A 50 13.29 -14.16 -7.13
N LYS A 51 14.31 -13.88 -7.97
CA LYS A 51 14.52 -12.53 -8.50
C LYS A 51 13.32 -12.04 -9.31
N LEU A 52 12.75 -12.89 -10.16
CA LEU A 52 11.57 -12.56 -10.97
C LEU A 52 10.33 -12.34 -10.09
N SER A 53 10.11 -13.20 -9.11
CA SER A 53 9.01 -13.08 -8.14
C SER A 53 9.09 -11.76 -7.36
N ASN A 54 10.28 -11.41 -6.85
CA ASN A 54 10.50 -10.14 -6.15
C ASN A 54 10.19 -8.93 -7.05
N LYS A 55 10.58 -9.01 -8.34
CA LYS A 55 10.31 -7.97 -9.34
C LYS A 55 8.81 -7.81 -9.61
N GLN A 56 8.08 -8.92 -9.77
CA GLN A 56 6.63 -8.92 -9.94
C GLN A 56 5.90 -8.39 -8.71
N TYR A 57 6.34 -8.78 -7.51
CA TYR A 57 5.81 -8.26 -6.25
C TYR A 57 5.98 -6.74 -6.14
N LEU A 58 7.18 -6.22 -6.43
CA LEU A 58 7.44 -4.77 -6.43
C LEU A 58 6.59 -4.04 -7.48
N PHE A 59 6.43 -4.61 -8.68
CA PHE A 59 5.55 -4.06 -9.71
C PHE A 59 4.11 -3.96 -9.21
N GLY A 60 3.57 -5.04 -8.63
CA GLY A 60 2.22 -5.06 -8.05
C GLY A 60 2.04 -3.97 -7.00
N LYS A 61 3.01 -3.82 -6.08
CA LYS A 61 2.96 -2.79 -5.04
C LYS A 61 3.02 -1.36 -5.60
N ARG A 62 3.82 -1.12 -6.64
CA ARG A 62 3.86 0.19 -7.33
C ARG A 62 2.52 0.51 -7.98
N VAL A 63 1.91 -0.46 -8.67
CA VAL A 63 0.59 -0.29 -9.29
C VAL A 63 -0.47 0.02 -8.23
N GLU A 64 -0.54 -0.78 -7.17
CA GLU A 64 -1.48 -0.62 -6.05
C GLU A 64 -1.40 0.77 -5.43
N CYS A 65 -0.21 1.17 -4.97
CA CYS A 65 -0.01 2.48 -4.33
C CYS A 65 -0.33 3.65 -5.28
N TYR A 66 0.06 3.53 -6.56
CA TYR A 66 -0.23 4.57 -7.55
C TYR A 66 -1.73 4.70 -7.83
N LEU A 67 -2.46 3.59 -7.95
CA LEU A 67 -3.90 3.61 -8.18
C LEU A 67 -4.67 4.22 -7.01
N ILE A 68 -4.25 3.93 -5.77
CA ILE A 68 -4.80 4.58 -4.57
C ILE A 68 -4.58 6.09 -4.66
N ALA A 69 -3.32 6.53 -4.83
CA ALA A 69 -3.01 7.96 -4.91
C ALA A 69 -3.74 8.66 -6.07
N LYS A 70 -3.85 8.01 -7.23
CA LYS A 70 -4.60 8.52 -8.37
C LYS A 70 -6.09 8.67 -8.05
N GLY A 71 -6.69 7.70 -7.37
CA GLY A 71 -8.07 7.78 -6.91
C GLY A 71 -8.30 8.96 -5.96
N LEU A 72 -7.38 9.23 -5.03
CA LEU A 72 -7.45 10.40 -4.15
C LEU A 72 -7.32 11.72 -4.91
N ILE A 73 -6.45 11.77 -5.93
CA ILE A 73 -6.31 12.96 -6.80
C ILE A 73 -7.62 13.22 -7.55
N GLN A 74 -8.25 12.19 -8.10
CA GLN A 74 -9.54 12.32 -8.79
C GLN A 74 -10.67 12.77 -7.86
N LEU A 75 -10.72 12.23 -6.64
CA LEU A 75 -11.71 12.66 -5.64
C LEU A 75 -11.53 14.13 -5.28
N TYR A 76 -10.28 14.59 -5.09
CA TYR A 76 -10.00 15.99 -4.85
C TYR A 76 -10.42 16.86 -6.04
N GLU A 77 -10.01 16.49 -7.26
CA GLU A 77 -10.34 17.25 -8.48
C GLU A 77 -11.84 17.42 -8.69
N ASN A 78 -12.61 16.37 -8.45
CA ASN A 78 -14.06 16.39 -8.66
C ASN A 78 -14.82 17.17 -7.58
N ASN A 79 -14.22 17.33 -6.39
CA ASN A 79 -14.91 17.86 -5.21
C ASN A 79 -14.22 19.10 -4.61
N TYR A 80 -13.19 19.64 -5.26
CA TYR A 80 -12.40 20.76 -4.76
C TYR A 80 -13.26 21.98 -4.41
N SER A 81 -14.31 22.25 -5.18
CA SER A 81 -15.24 23.36 -4.91
C SER A 81 -15.88 23.25 -3.53
N LEU A 82 -16.15 22.04 -3.01
CA LEU A 82 -16.73 21.85 -1.67
C LEU A 82 -15.77 22.26 -0.55
N LEU A 83 -14.46 22.31 -0.83
CA LEU A 83 -13.44 22.73 0.14
C LEU A 83 -13.18 24.23 0.11
N VAL A 84 -13.54 24.90 -0.98
CA VAL A 84 -13.14 26.29 -1.28
C VAL A 84 -14.33 27.22 -1.49
N ASP A 85 -15.56 26.71 -1.51
CA ASP A 85 -16.77 27.52 -1.61
C ASP A 85 -16.81 28.55 -0.45
N SER A 86 -16.56 29.79 -0.83
CA SER A 86 -16.25 30.94 0.01
C SER A 86 -17.51 31.65 0.52
N THR A 87 -18.68 31.05 0.35
CA THR A 87 -19.96 31.68 0.70
C THR A 87 -20.23 31.66 2.20
N ASN A 88 -19.64 30.72 2.95
CA ASN A 88 -19.84 30.59 4.39
C ASN A 88 -18.52 30.75 5.17
N GLU A 89 -18.57 31.49 6.28
CA GLU A 89 -17.43 31.67 7.20
C GLU A 89 -16.98 30.34 7.83
N TYR A 90 -17.90 29.36 7.95
CA TYR A 90 -17.68 28.04 8.53
C TYR A 90 -18.37 26.94 7.69
N ILE A 91 -17.79 25.73 7.64
CA ILE A 91 -18.36 24.59 6.91
C ILE A 91 -19.30 23.80 7.81
N TYR A 92 -20.58 24.13 7.88
CA TYR A 92 -21.51 23.38 8.74
C TYR A 92 -21.82 21.96 8.23
N GLU A 93 -21.72 21.73 6.92
CA GLU A 93 -22.04 20.45 6.27
C GLU A 93 -20.78 19.66 5.91
N ILE A 94 -19.83 19.58 6.85
CA ILE A 94 -18.54 18.89 6.61
C ILE A 94 -18.73 17.40 6.28
N GLU A 95 -19.81 16.78 6.77
CA GLU A 95 -20.21 15.41 6.46
C GLU A 95 -20.45 15.16 4.96
N ILE A 96 -21.04 16.12 4.24
CA ILE A 96 -21.28 16.01 2.80
C ILE A 96 -19.93 16.03 2.08
N THR A 97 -19.07 16.98 2.43
CA THR A 97 -17.74 17.10 1.84
C THR A 97 -16.91 15.85 2.13
N PHE A 98 -17.01 15.30 3.34
CA PHE A 98 -16.31 14.08 3.73
C PHE A 98 -16.76 12.91 2.87
N LYS A 99 -18.07 12.69 2.76
CA LYS A 99 -18.66 11.61 1.96
C LYS A 99 -18.21 11.68 0.50
N GLN A 100 -18.14 12.88 -0.08
CA GLN A 100 -17.63 13.06 -1.44
C GLN A 100 -16.13 12.78 -1.57
N LEU A 101 -15.33 13.18 -0.58
CA LEU A 101 -13.88 12.91 -0.54
C LEU A 101 -13.51 11.48 -0.15
N THR A 102 -14.47 10.62 0.18
CA THR A 102 -14.27 9.19 0.43
C THR A 102 -15.01 8.30 -0.57
N ASN A 103 -15.66 8.90 -1.58
CA ASN A 103 -16.51 8.19 -2.54
C ASN A 103 -15.70 7.44 -3.64
N ASN A 104 -14.80 6.55 -3.23
CA ASN A 104 -14.15 5.60 -4.13
C ASN A 104 -14.03 4.21 -3.47
N THR A 105 -13.74 3.19 -4.27
CA THR A 105 -13.63 1.80 -3.78
C THR A 105 -12.60 1.62 -2.67
N TYR A 106 -11.55 2.46 -2.63
CA TYR A 106 -10.55 2.36 -1.58
C TYR A 106 -11.07 2.87 -0.24
N LEU A 107 -11.81 3.99 -0.21
CA LEU A 107 -12.28 4.68 1.00
C LEU A 107 -13.76 4.44 1.32
N GLU A 108 -14.48 3.68 0.50
CA GLU A 108 -15.93 3.45 0.63
C GLU A 108 -16.32 3.06 2.05
N GLU A 109 -15.56 2.16 2.69
CA GLU A 109 -15.83 1.64 4.03
C GLU A 109 -15.93 2.74 5.11
N ILE A 110 -15.25 3.89 4.92
CA ILE A 110 -15.28 4.98 5.89
C ILE A 110 -16.31 6.06 5.56
N THR A 111 -16.97 6.00 4.40
CA THR A 111 -17.84 7.09 3.90
C THR A 111 -18.97 7.44 4.87
N ASN A 112 -19.65 6.44 5.41
CA ASN A 112 -20.78 6.65 6.31
C ASN A 112 -20.38 6.76 7.80
N ILE A 113 -19.09 6.58 8.12
CA ILE A 113 -18.62 6.64 9.51
C ILE A 113 -18.73 8.07 10.08
N ILE A 114 -18.69 9.08 9.22
CA ILE A 114 -18.84 10.48 9.63
C ILE A 114 -20.16 10.75 10.36
N ASP A 115 -21.22 10.00 10.05
CA ASP A 115 -22.54 10.10 10.69
C ASP A 115 -22.58 9.41 12.07
N ARG A 116 -21.60 8.55 12.36
CA ARG A 116 -21.53 7.65 13.53
C ARG A 116 -20.24 7.89 14.33
N CYS A 117 -19.77 9.14 14.35
CA CYS A 117 -18.53 9.51 15.04
C CYS A 117 -18.51 9.02 16.50
N LEU A 118 -17.36 8.50 16.95
CA LEU A 118 -17.12 7.92 18.29
C LEU A 118 -17.91 6.65 18.63
N GLU A 119 -18.80 6.17 17.75
CA GLU A 119 -19.49 4.89 17.95
C GLU A 119 -18.58 3.72 17.57
N GLN A 120 -18.65 2.63 18.34
CA GLN A 120 -17.98 1.37 17.99
C GLN A 120 -18.92 0.51 17.12
N PRO A 121 -18.41 -0.21 16.10
CA PRO A 121 -17.00 -0.36 15.70
C PRO A 121 -16.47 0.76 14.79
N TYR A 122 -17.32 1.68 14.34
CA TYR A 122 -17.01 2.68 13.30
C TYR A 122 -15.78 3.54 13.60
N GLN A 123 -15.58 3.99 14.84
CA GLN A 123 -14.39 4.75 15.22
C GLN A 123 -13.10 3.95 14.96
N LYS A 124 -13.08 2.66 15.31
CA LYS A 124 -11.92 1.79 15.09
C LYS A 124 -11.65 1.60 13.60
N GLU A 125 -12.70 1.36 12.82
CA GLU A 125 -12.59 1.20 11.35
C GLU A 125 -12.03 2.44 10.69
N PHE A 126 -12.50 3.63 11.09
CA PHE A 126 -11.94 4.89 10.63
C PHE A 126 -10.45 5.02 10.95
N LEU A 127 -10.04 4.75 12.19
CA LEU A 127 -8.63 4.85 12.60
C LEU A 127 -7.73 3.90 11.81
N ILE A 128 -8.19 2.66 11.57
CA ILE A 128 -7.47 1.69 10.74
C ILE A 128 -7.27 2.22 9.32
N LYS A 129 -8.30 2.81 8.71
CA LYS A 129 -8.20 3.35 7.36
C LYS A 129 -7.29 4.57 7.26
N ILE A 130 -7.34 5.43 8.28
CA ILE A 130 -6.46 6.60 8.39
C ILE A 130 -4.99 6.17 8.52
N ASP A 131 -4.69 5.11 9.27
CA ASP A 131 -3.34 4.51 9.34
C ASP A 131 -2.94 3.85 8.01
N ALA A 132 -3.88 3.16 7.35
CA ALA A 132 -3.63 2.56 6.02
C ALA A 132 -3.21 3.61 4.97
N LEU A 133 -3.81 4.80 4.98
CA LEU A 133 -3.38 5.91 4.10
C LEU A 133 -1.97 6.42 4.42
N GLU A 134 -1.62 6.52 5.70
CA GLU A 134 -0.26 6.88 6.13
C GLU A 134 0.78 5.83 5.67
N ASN A 135 0.42 4.56 5.77
CA ASN A 135 1.21 3.45 5.25
C ASN A 135 1.37 3.50 3.73
N VAL A 136 0.33 3.88 2.97
CA VAL A 136 0.42 4.09 1.51
C VAL A 136 1.38 5.23 1.18
N SER A 137 1.28 6.38 1.88
CA SER A 137 2.22 7.49 1.74
C SER A 137 3.68 7.05 1.93
N SER A 138 3.94 6.31 3.01
CA SER A 138 5.28 5.80 3.32
C SER A 138 5.77 4.80 2.27
N GLN A 139 4.90 3.88 1.83
CA GLN A 139 5.23 2.93 0.78
C GLN A 139 5.57 3.62 -0.54
N ILE A 140 4.80 4.63 -0.97
CA ILE A 140 5.09 5.41 -2.18
C ILE A 140 6.51 5.98 -2.13
N LYS A 141 6.91 6.56 -0.99
CA LYS A 141 8.24 7.15 -0.79
C LYS A 141 9.37 6.12 -0.82
N LEU A 142 9.09 4.85 -0.54
CA LEU A 142 10.06 3.76 -0.54
C LEU A 142 10.17 3.05 -1.90
N ILE A 143 9.04 2.80 -2.56
CA ILE A 143 9.00 1.95 -3.76
C ILE A 143 9.22 2.73 -5.05
N PHE A 144 8.96 4.04 -5.04
CA PHE A 144 9.27 4.95 -6.13
C PHE A 144 10.54 5.74 -5.83
N GLU A 145 11.17 6.21 -6.90
CA GLU A 145 12.44 6.92 -6.81
C GLU A 145 12.24 8.42 -6.88
N ASN A 146 13.28 9.14 -6.44
CA ASN A 146 13.51 10.59 -6.58
C ASN A 146 12.44 11.51 -5.95
N LYS A 147 12.55 12.82 -6.20
CA LYS A 147 11.65 13.83 -5.63
C LYS A 147 10.17 13.59 -5.94
N TYR A 148 9.82 12.95 -7.04
CA TYR A 148 8.43 12.71 -7.43
C TYR A 148 7.73 11.72 -6.49
N ALA A 149 8.47 10.75 -5.93
CA ALA A 149 7.95 9.85 -4.91
C ALA A 149 7.57 10.60 -3.63
N ILE A 150 8.43 11.53 -3.20
CA ILE A 150 8.19 12.37 -2.03
C ILE A 150 6.94 13.22 -2.23
N LEU A 151 6.83 13.90 -3.37
CA LEU A 151 5.68 14.75 -3.69
C LEU A 151 4.35 13.96 -3.71
N LEU A 152 4.34 12.78 -4.34
CA LEU A 152 3.13 11.95 -4.37
C LEU A 152 2.77 11.40 -2.98
N GLY A 153 3.76 10.93 -2.22
CA GLY A 153 3.53 10.45 -0.86
C GLY A 153 3.04 11.56 0.07
N ASP A 154 3.61 12.76 -0.01
CA ASP A 154 3.18 13.93 0.77
C ASP A 154 1.75 14.34 0.44
N TYR A 155 1.34 14.28 -0.83
CA TYR A 155 -0.05 14.49 -1.21
C TYR A 155 -1.00 13.50 -0.51
N VAL A 156 -0.68 12.20 -0.53
CA VAL A 156 -1.49 11.17 0.16
C VAL A 156 -1.56 11.44 1.67
N LEU A 157 -0.45 11.85 2.28
CA LEU A 157 -0.40 12.20 3.70
C LEU A 157 -1.24 13.45 4.01
N CYS A 158 -1.20 14.48 3.16
CA CYS A 158 -2.05 15.66 3.30
C CYS A 158 -3.53 15.30 3.21
N TYR A 159 -3.90 14.38 2.29
CA TYR A 159 -5.27 13.90 2.15
C TYR A 159 -5.74 13.17 3.41
N GLN A 160 -4.91 12.27 3.95
CA GLN A 160 -5.16 11.58 5.21
C GLN A 160 -5.37 12.56 6.38
N LYS A 161 -4.50 13.57 6.49
CA LYS A 161 -4.62 14.62 7.53
C LYS A 161 -5.90 15.42 7.39
N LEU A 162 -6.32 15.73 6.17
CA LEU A 162 -7.59 16.41 5.92
C LEU A 162 -8.77 15.56 6.42
N LEU A 163 -8.87 14.29 6.03
CA LEU A 163 -9.95 13.39 6.48
C LEU A 163 -10.01 13.30 8.01
N LEU A 164 -8.85 13.20 8.68
CA LEU A 164 -8.78 13.21 10.14
C LEU A 164 -9.29 14.53 10.75
N LYS A 165 -8.99 15.68 10.13
CA LYS A 165 -9.50 16.98 10.59
C LYS A 165 -10.99 17.16 10.35
N MET A 166 -11.51 16.68 9.23
CA MET A 166 -12.94 16.67 8.96
C MET A 166 -13.70 15.84 10.00
N TYR A 167 -13.19 14.65 10.34
CA TYR A 167 -13.77 13.81 11.40
C TYR A 167 -13.76 14.49 12.77
N GLN A 168 -12.63 15.09 13.16
CA GLN A 168 -12.52 15.84 14.43
C GLN A 168 -13.47 17.05 14.46
N TYR A 169 -13.64 17.71 13.32
CA TYR A 169 -14.53 18.85 13.19
C TYR A 169 -16.01 18.42 13.23
N GLN A 170 -16.38 17.29 12.63
CA GLN A 170 -17.73 16.73 12.78
C GLN A 170 -18.05 16.37 14.23
N ILE A 171 -17.11 15.78 14.98
CA ILE A 171 -17.29 15.53 16.42
C ILE A 171 -17.59 16.84 17.17
N PHE A 172 -16.86 17.89 16.85
CA PHE A 172 -17.06 19.20 17.43
C PHE A 172 -18.46 19.76 17.09
N LEU A 173 -18.88 19.70 15.82
CA LEU A 173 -20.23 20.11 15.41
C LEU A 173 -21.32 19.29 16.10
N ASN A 174 -21.17 17.97 16.22
CA ASN A 174 -22.10 17.10 16.94
C ASN A 174 -22.25 17.52 18.41
N ASN A 175 -21.16 17.91 19.06
CA ASN A 175 -21.19 18.40 20.44
C ASN A 175 -21.84 19.77 20.55
N LEU A 176 -21.59 20.68 19.60
CA LEU A 176 -22.27 21.97 19.53
C LEU A 176 -23.78 21.79 19.36
N ASN A 177 -24.22 20.93 18.44
CA ASN A 177 -25.63 20.65 18.20
C ASN A 177 -26.32 20.04 19.43
N LYS A 178 -25.66 19.13 20.14
CA LYS A 178 -26.16 18.58 21.42
C LYS A 178 -26.36 19.68 22.48
N GLN A 179 -25.48 20.69 22.52
CA GLN A 179 -25.62 21.84 23.43
C GLN A 179 -26.71 22.81 22.97
N ALA A 180 -26.84 23.03 21.65
CA ALA A 180 -27.79 23.95 21.03
C ALA A 180 -29.25 23.49 21.12
N ASN A 181 -29.48 22.20 21.34
CA ASN A 181 -30.81 21.67 21.66
C ASN A 181 -31.35 22.15 23.03
N ASN A 182 -30.58 22.95 23.79
CA ASN A 182 -31.11 23.73 24.90
C ASN A 182 -31.79 25.01 24.37
N PRO A 183 -33.04 25.31 24.80
CA PRO A 183 -33.71 26.55 24.40
C PRO A 183 -32.86 27.77 24.74
N GLY A 184 -32.47 28.56 23.73
CA GLY A 184 -31.77 29.84 23.91
C GLY A 184 -30.40 29.98 23.23
N ILE A 185 -29.85 28.93 22.59
CA ILE A 185 -28.61 29.06 21.80
C ILE A 185 -28.93 29.51 20.38
N THR A 186 -28.35 30.63 19.96
CA THR A 186 -28.50 31.20 18.61
C THR A 186 -27.42 30.69 17.65
N GLN A 187 -27.60 30.92 16.34
CA GLN A 187 -26.56 30.64 15.34
C GLN A 187 -25.29 31.48 15.56
N GLU A 188 -25.43 32.68 16.13
CA GLU A 188 -24.31 33.55 16.49
C GLU A 188 -23.47 32.95 17.63
N ASP A 189 -24.12 32.34 18.63
CA ASP A 189 -23.42 31.61 19.69
C ASP A 189 -22.63 30.41 19.17
N ALA A 190 -23.18 29.70 18.17
CA ALA A 190 -22.48 28.59 17.50
C ALA A 190 -21.25 29.09 16.74
N ASN A 191 -21.39 30.17 15.95
CA ASN A 191 -20.28 30.82 15.26
C ASN A 191 -19.17 31.26 16.22
N ASN A 192 -19.54 31.90 17.35
CA ASN A 192 -18.58 32.33 18.36
C ASN A 192 -17.80 31.14 18.96
N LYS A 193 -18.49 30.03 19.25
CA LYS A 193 -17.81 28.81 19.72
C LYS A 193 -16.87 28.22 18.67
N ILE A 194 -17.22 28.23 17.38
CA ILE A 194 -16.32 27.78 16.31
C ILE A 194 -15.09 28.69 16.24
N LYS A 195 -15.29 30.01 16.32
CA LYS A 195 -14.23 31.03 16.30
C LYS A 195 -13.25 30.89 17.47
N GLU A 196 -13.75 30.58 18.66
CA GLU A 196 -12.94 30.31 19.85
C GLU A 196 -12.25 28.93 19.81
N SER A 197 -12.71 28.04 18.93
CA SER A 197 -12.17 26.70 18.82
C SER A 197 -10.79 26.65 18.15
N THR A 198 -9.95 25.72 18.60
CA THR A 198 -8.69 25.43 17.89
C THR A 198 -8.89 24.48 16.69
N ILE A 199 -10.10 23.94 16.49
CA ILE A 199 -10.33 22.90 15.48
C ILE A 199 -10.52 23.51 14.08
N TRP A 200 -11.21 24.64 13.98
CA TRP A 200 -11.46 25.31 12.70
C TRP A 200 -10.17 25.77 12.00
N PRO A 201 -9.24 26.50 12.64
CA PRO A 201 -7.96 26.86 12.01
C PRO A 201 -7.11 25.64 11.61
N LYS A 202 -7.23 24.52 12.34
CA LYS A 202 -6.53 23.27 12.00
C LYS A 202 -7.14 22.59 10.77
N LEU A 203 -8.45 22.66 10.59
CA LEU A 203 -9.14 22.17 9.39
C LEU A 203 -8.75 23.03 8.18
N GLN A 204 -8.83 24.36 8.28
CA GLN A 204 -8.41 25.28 7.21
C GLN A 204 -6.97 25.01 6.76
N ARG A 205 -6.03 24.88 7.71
CA ARG A 205 -4.64 24.52 7.39
C ARG A 205 -4.51 23.18 6.69
N ALA A 206 -5.34 22.19 7.04
CA ALA A 206 -5.31 20.89 6.37
C ALA A 206 -5.81 20.98 4.91
N ILE A 207 -6.83 21.81 4.66
CA ILE A 207 -7.32 22.13 3.32
C ILE A 207 -6.23 22.81 2.50
N GLU A 208 -5.63 23.88 3.02
CA GLU A 208 -4.52 24.61 2.37
C GLU A 208 -3.33 23.71 2.06
N ASN A 209 -2.95 22.83 2.99
CA ASN A 209 -1.85 21.89 2.78
C ASN A 209 -2.15 20.90 1.65
N LEU A 210 -3.37 20.37 1.57
CA LEU A 210 -3.76 19.47 0.48
C LEU A 210 -3.76 20.21 -0.86
N GLN A 211 -4.29 21.43 -0.90
CA GLN A 211 -4.30 22.26 -2.09
C GLN A 211 -2.87 22.55 -2.58
N ASN A 212 -1.99 23.00 -1.69
CA ASN A 212 -0.59 23.26 -2.03
C ASN A 212 0.11 21.99 -2.56
N ALA A 213 -0.13 20.84 -1.93
CA ALA A 213 0.43 19.57 -2.39
C ALA A 213 -0.08 19.23 -3.80
N TYR A 214 -1.38 19.39 -4.05
CA TYR A 214 -1.99 19.15 -5.36
C TYR A 214 -1.42 20.07 -6.44
N ASP A 215 -1.31 21.36 -6.17
CA ASP A 215 -0.79 22.36 -7.11
C ASP A 215 0.64 22.01 -7.53
N ILE A 216 1.46 21.54 -6.57
CA ILE A 216 2.80 21.04 -6.85
C ILE A 216 2.77 19.77 -7.72
N LEU A 217 1.86 18.82 -7.44
CA LEU A 217 1.72 17.61 -8.28
C LEU A 217 1.45 17.96 -9.74
N LYS A 218 0.54 18.91 -9.98
CA LYS A 218 0.19 19.39 -11.33
C LYS A 218 1.35 20.11 -11.98
N LYS A 219 1.96 21.07 -11.29
CA LYS A 219 3.09 21.85 -11.80
C LYS A 219 4.26 20.96 -12.23
N GLU A 220 4.61 19.97 -11.43
CA GLU A 220 5.76 19.08 -11.68
C GLU A 220 5.41 17.87 -12.56
N ASN A 221 4.15 17.73 -13.01
CA ASN A 221 3.65 16.59 -13.78
C ASN A 221 3.96 15.23 -13.10
N VAL A 222 3.80 15.16 -11.78
CA VAL A 222 4.23 14.02 -10.95
C VAL A 222 3.63 12.70 -11.40
N GLN A 223 2.32 12.67 -11.70
CA GLN A 223 1.63 11.46 -12.18
C GLN A 223 2.33 10.83 -13.39
N LYS A 224 2.63 11.63 -14.42
CA LYS A 224 3.32 11.16 -15.63
C LYS A 224 4.73 10.65 -15.34
N LYS A 225 5.43 11.22 -14.36
CA LYS A 225 6.77 10.78 -13.95
C LYS A 225 6.71 9.46 -13.18
N ILE A 226 5.73 9.29 -12.29
CA ILE A 226 5.52 8.06 -11.53
C ILE A 226 5.07 6.92 -12.45
N GLU A 227 4.13 7.16 -13.39
CA GLU A 227 3.69 6.15 -14.37
C GLU A 227 4.84 5.57 -15.21
N LYS A 228 5.84 6.39 -15.55
CA LYS A 228 7.03 5.91 -16.25
C LYS A 228 7.83 4.91 -15.41
N GLN A 229 7.92 5.11 -14.09
CA GLN A 229 8.63 4.19 -13.20
C GLN A 229 7.91 2.84 -13.03
N ILE A 230 6.60 2.79 -13.27
CA ILE A 230 5.82 1.54 -13.27
C ILE A 230 6.11 0.73 -14.54
N LYS A 231 6.19 1.41 -15.69
CA LYS A 231 6.39 0.78 -17.01
C LYS A 231 7.81 0.27 -17.26
N LEU A 232 8.81 0.75 -16.51
CA LEU A 232 10.22 0.43 -16.70
C LEU A 232 10.70 -0.81 -15.93
N ILE A 233 9.77 -1.62 -15.40
CA ILE A 233 10.06 -2.92 -14.79
C ILE A 233 10.12 -3.99 -15.88
#